data_AF-A0A1A2ZK51-F1
#
_entry.id   AF-A0A1A2ZK51-F1
#
_cell.length_a   1.000
_cell.length_b   1.000
_cell.length_c   1.000
_cell.angle_alpha   90.00
_cell.angle_beta   90.00
_cell.angle_gamma   90.00
#
_symmetry.space_group_name_H-M   'P 1'
#
loop_
_entity.id
_entity.type
_entity.pdbx_description
1 polymer ?
#
loop_
_entity_poly.entity_id
_entity_poly.type
_entity_poly.pdbx_seq_one_letter_code
_entity_poly.pdbx_strand_id
1 'polypeptide(L)' 'MWNVPVSRDIDRYDTEQLRAALANVVRDQLSPGKRLLRVVSWCPNGGALFRPKPDARRFAVAYEVALSV' A
#
# COMPACT_ATOMS: atom_id res chain seq x y z
N MET A 1 -4.77 -8.40 -4.05
CA MET A 1 -4.70 -7.71 -2.75
C MET A 1 -3.27 -7.82 -2.27
N TRP A 2 -2.53 -6.71 -2.25
CA TRP A 2 -1.08 -6.75 -1.97
C TRP A 2 -0.79 -6.44 -0.51
N ASN A 3 0.21 -7.12 0.03
CA ASN A 3 0.66 -6.97 1.42
C ASN A 3 1.80 -5.95 1.48
N VAL A 4 1.46 -4.70 1.80
CA VAL A 4 2.39 -3.56 1.80
C VAL A 4 2.89 -3.30 3.22
N PRO A 5 4.19 -3.50 3.52
CA PRO A 5 4.76 -3.10 4.80
C PRO A 5 4.99 -1.59 4.80
N VAL A 6 4.57 -0.91 5.86
CA VAL A 6 4.89 0.50 6.11
C VAL A 6 5.40 0.66 7.55
N SER A 7 6.30 1.64 7.75
CA SER A 7 6.85 1.95 9.08
C SER A 7 5.74 2.20 10.11
N ARG A 8 6.01 1.85 11.36
CA ARG A 8 5.04 1.99 12.46
C ARG A 8 4.70 3.45 12.81
N ASP A 9 5.53 4.40 12.40
CA ASP A 9 5.24 5.85 12.53
C ASP A 9 4.04 6.30 11.69
N ILE A 10 3.51 5.42 10.84
CA ILE A 10 2.29 5.64 10.05
C ILE A 10 1.04 5.93 10.89
N ASP A 11 1.04 5.58 12.17
CA ASP A 11 -0.06 5.91 13.08
C ASP A 11 -0.23 7.44 13.25
N ARG A 12 0.77 8.24 12.82
CA ARG A 12 0.72 9.71 12.77
C ARG A 12 0.34 10.28 11.41
N TYR A 13 0.24 9.45 10.37
CA TYR A 13 -0.10 9.94 9.03
C TYR A 13 -1.57 10.30 8.96
N ASP A 14 -1.85 11.46 8.34
CA ASP A 14 -3.18 11.69 7.80
C ASP A 14 -3.45 10.73 6.62
N THR A 15 -4.72 10.66 6.22
CA THR A 15 -5.20 9.78 5.15
C THR A 15 -4.42 9.94 3.84
N GLU A 16 -3.99 11.17 3.50
CA GLU A 16 -3.30 11.44 2.23
C GLU A 16 -1.82 11.10 2.29
N GLN A 17 -1.15 11.33 3.43
CA GLN A 17 0.21 10.86 3.67
C GLN A 17 0.29 9.33 3.61
N LEU A 18 -0.68 8.64 4.22
CA LEU A 18 -0.80 7.19 4.13
C LEU A 18 -1.04 6.74 2.69
N ARG A 19 -1.94 7.39 1.94
CA ARG A 19 -2.17 7.10 0.52
C ARG A 19 -0.89 7.24 -0.30
N ALA A 20 -0.11 8.31 -0.09
CA ALA A 20 1.13 8.55 -0.80
C ALA A 20 2.21 7.50 -0.47
N ALA A 21 2.36 7.15 0.80
CA ALA A 21 3.30 6.11 1.22
C ALA A 21 2.96 4.74 0.60
N LEU A 22 1.69 4.34 0.62
CA LEU A 22 1.23 3.12 -0.03
C LEU A 22 1.44 3.16 -1.54
N ALA A 23 1.19 4.30 -2.18
CA ALA A 23 1.39 4.46 -3.62
C ALA A 23 2.87 4.29 -4.01
N ASN A 24 3.81 4.79 -3.22
CA ASN A 24 5.24 4.61 -3.47
C ASN A 24 5.62 3.12 -3.43
N VAL A 25 5.21 2.39 -2.37
CA VAL A 25 5.54 0.96 -2.27
C VAL A 25 4.89 0.14 -3.38
N VAL A 26 3.64 0.46 -3.75
CA VAL A 26 2.99 -0.23 -4.88
C VAL A 26 3.75 0.04 -6.17
N ARG A 27 4.17 1.29 -6.44
CA ARG A 27 4.90 1.68 -7.65
C ARG A 27 6.19 0.88 -7.81
N ASP A 28 6.94 0.69 -6.73
CA ASP A 28 8.21 -0.05 -6.73
C ASP A 28 8.02 -1.56 -6.99
N GLN A 29 6.82 -2.08 -6.73
CA GLN A 29 6.47 -3.50 -6.90
C GLN A 29 5.71 -3.78 -8.19
N LEU A 30 5.33 -2.76 -8.96
CA LEU A 30 4.63 -2.97 -10.21
C LEU A 30 5.54 -3.64 -11.24
N SER A 31 5.00 -4.66 -11.90
CA SER A 31 5.66 -5.28 -13.05
C SER A 31 5.92 -4.24 -14.15
N PRO A 32 7.01 -4.39 -14.93
CA PRO A 32 7.23 -3.58 -16.12
C PRO A 32 6.00 -3.54 -17.03
N GLY A 33 5.75 -2.39 -17.68
CA GLY A 33 4.56 -2.19 -18.52
C GLY A 33 3.27 -1.87 -17.75
N LYS A 34 3.33 -1.70 -16.43
CA LYS A 34 2.20 -1.21 -15.62
C LYS A 34 2.55 0.13 -14.99
N ARG A 35 1.62 1.10 -15.06
CA ARG A 35 1.74 2.41 -14.41
C ARG A 35 0.66 2.56 -13.34
N LEU A 36 1.06 2.83 -12.10
CA LEU A 36 0.12 3.15 -11.02
C LEU A 36 -0.63 4.44 -11.34
N LEU A 37 -1.97 4.40 -11.28
CA LEU A 37 -2.82 5.57 -11.40
C LEU A 37 -3.14 6.15 -10.02
N ARG A 38 -3.70 5.31 -9.14
CA ARG A 38 -4.04 5.69 -7.78
C ARG A 38 -4.18 4.49 -6.87
N VAL A 39 -3.97 4.72 -5.58
CA VAL A 39 -4.48 3.84 -4.52
C VAL A 39 -5.93 4.22 -4.29
N VAL A 40 -6.84 3.25 -4.30
CA VAL A 40 -8.29 3.45 -4.13
C VAL A 40 -8.67 3.30 -2.66
N SER A 41 -8.26 2.20 -2.04
CA SER A 41 -8.55 1.89 -0.64
C SER A 41 -7.45 1.03 -0.02
N TRP A 42 -7.45 0.96 1.31
CA TRP A 42 -6.57 0.10 2.07
C TRP A 42 -7.23 -0.40 3.35
N CYS A 43 -6.73 -1.53 3.87
CA CYS A 43 -7.16 -2.10 5.14
C CYS A 43 -5.93 -2.46 6.00
N PRO A 44 -5.81 -1.92 7.23
CA PRO A 44 -4.73 -2.29 8.14
C PRO A 44 -4.83 -3.77 8.51
N ASN A 45 -3.69 -4.44 8.54
CA ASN A 45 -3.52 -5.88 8.74
C ASN A 45 -4.39 -6.76 7.82
N GLY A 46 -4.91 -6.20 6.72
CA GLY A 46 -5.83 -6.89 5.81
C GLY A 46 -7.08 -7.45 6.48
N GLY A 47 -7.61 -6.79 7.53
CA GLY A 47 -8.77 -7.31 8.25
C GLY A 47 -8.46 -8.57 9.05
N ALA A 48 -7.29 -8.60 9.70
CA ALA A 48 -6.71 -9.73 10.44
C ALA A 48 -6.06 -10.84 9.60
N LEU A 49 -5.98 -10.69 8.27
CA LEU A 49 -5.26 -11.62 7.40
C LEU A 49 -3.73 -11.57 7.55
N PHE A 50 -3.19 -10.45 8.03
CA PHE A 50 -1.75 -10.28 8.21
C PHE A 50 -1.35 -10.34 9.68
N ARG A 51 -0.35 -11.17 9.98
CA ARG A 51 0.25 -11.23 11.31
C ARG A 51 0.88 -9.86 11.63
N PRO A 52 0.54 -9.23 12.78
CA PRO A 52 1.16 -7.99 13.21
C PRO A 52 2.67 -8.19 13.34
N LYS A 53 3.47 -7.23 12.88
CA LYS A 53 4.90 -7.19 13.15
C LYS A 53 5.22 -6.02 14.10
N PRO A 54 6.18 -6.19 15.03
CA PRO A 54 6.53 -5.13 15.99
C PRO A 54 7.02 -3.85 15.31
N ASP A 55 7.70 -3.98 14.17
CA ASP A 55 8.41 -2.85 13.54
C ASP A 55 7.73 -2.33 12.27
N ALA A 56 6.65 -2.99 11.82
CA ALA A 56 5.98 -2.63 10.58
C ALA A 56 4.48 -2.94 10.64
N ARG A 57 3.67 -1.97 10.22
CA ARG A 57 2.24 -2.19 9.98
C ARG A 57 2.06 -2.65 8.54
N ARG A 58 1.22 -3.67 8.34
CA ARG A 58 0.97 -4.26 7.02
C ARG A 58 -0.39 -3.79 6.54
N PHE A 59 -0.48 -3.35 5.30
CA PHE A 59 -1.73 -2.91 4.70
C PHE A 59 -2.08 -3.80 3.52
N ALA A 60 -3.36 -4.13 3.41
CA ALA A 60 -3.91 -4.64 2.19
C ALA A 60 -4.32 -3.45 1.33
N VAL A 61 -3.79 -3.35 0.11
CA VAL A 61 -4.00 -2.18 -0.75
C VAL A 61 -4.75 -2.57 -2.02
N ALA A 62 -5.76 -1.79 -2.37
CA ALA A 62 -6.44 -1.81 -3.66
C ALA A 62 -6.04 -0.58 -4.47
N TYR A 63 -5.69 -0.77 -5.74
CA TYR A 63 -5.15 0.27 -6.59
C TYR A 63 -5.54 0.06 -8.06
N GLU A 64 -5.51 1.15 -8.82
CA GLU A 64 -5.74 1.15 -10.27
C GLU A 64 -4.43 1.32 -11.02
N VAL A 65 -4.29 0.59 -12.13
CA VAL A 65 -3.13 0.68 -13.03
C VAL A 65 -3.58 0.91 -14.46
N ALA A 66 -2.77 1.65 -15.21
CA ALA A 66 -2.79 1.64 -16.66
C ALA A 66 -1.78 0.63 -17.18
N LEU A 67 -2.09 -0.01 -18.31
CA LEU A 67 -1.14 -0.80 -19.08
C LEU A 67 -0.41 0.16 -20.03
N SER A 68 0.91 0.24 -19.88
CA SER A 68 1.76 0.87 -20.88
C SER A 68 1.95 -0.16 -21.98
N VAL A 69 1.16 -0.02 -23.06
CA VAL A 69 1.30 -0.80 -24.29
C VAL A 69 2.51 -0.30 -25.07
#